data_AF-A0A950S3R5-F1
#
_entry.id   AF-A0A950S3R5-F1
#
_cell.length_a   1.000
_cell.length_b   1.000
_cell.length_c   1.000
_cell.angle_alpha   90.00
_cell.angle_beta   90.00
_cell.angle_gamma   90.00
#
_symmetry.space_group_name_H-M   'P 1'
#
loop_
_entity.id
_entity.type
_entity.pdbx_description
1 polymer ?
#
loop_
_entity_poly.entity_id
_entity_poly.type
_entity_poly.pdbx_seq_one_letter_code
_entity_poly.pdbx_strand_id
1 'polypeptide(L)'
;MTGVRFWGGLATSVYPSDEPPLPATVHLTRAAGGPLASLLLGIILAAVTCSAARRSQVVSDLTLLGAFDNLFVLALGSLMPLSFTDGATLIQWSRRTP
;
A
#
# COMPACT_ATOMS: atom_id res chain seq x y z
N MET A 1 5.46 9.17 -18.14
CA MET A 1 5.98 10.19 -17.19
C MET A 1 6.96 11.09 -17.91
N THR A 2 6.68 12.40 -17.94
CA THR A 2 7.51 13.42 -18.61
C THR A 2 8.28 14.31 -17.64
N GLY A 3 7.93 14.28 -16.36
CA GLY A 3 8.65 15.02 -15.33
C GLY A 3 8.05 14.86 -13.93
N VAL A 4 8.58 15.65 -12.99
CA VAL A 4 8.09 15.78 -11.62
C VAL A 4 7.92 17.26 -11.32
N ARG A 5 6.76 17.67 -10.80
CA ARG A 5 6.52 19.01 -10.28
C ARG A 5 6.64 18.99 -8.75
N PHE A 6 7.52 19.81 -8.20
CA PHE A 6 7.72 19.95 -6.76
C PHE A 6 6.86 21.08 -6.18
N TRP A 7 6.30 20.85 -4.99
CA TRP A 7 5.48 21.77 -4.21
C TRP A 7 6.04 21.84 -2.79
N GLY A 8 7.24 22.41 -2.64
CA GLY A 8 7.98 22.37 -1.38
C GLY A 8 8.44 20.95 -1.04
N GLY A 9 7.92 20.36 0.04
CA GLY A 9 8.21 18.98 0.44
C GLY A 9 7.38 17.91 -0.28
N LEU A 10 6.40 18.31 -1.09
CA LEU A 10 5.57 17.40 -1.86
C LEU A 10 5.98 17.39 -3.34
N ALA A 11 5.61 16.33 -4.06
CA ALA A 11 5.87 16.21 -5.48
C ALA A 11 4.71 15.52 -6.20
N THR A 12 4.53 15.86 -7.49
CA THR A 12 3.54 15.25 -8.37
C THR A 12 4.22 14.81 -9.65
N SER A 13 4.04 13.54 -10.02
CA SER A 13 4.48 13.03 -11.33
C SER A 13 3.65 13.66 -12.45
N VAL A 14 4.31 14.18 -13.48
CA VAL A 14 3.66 14.75 -14.66
C VAL A 14 3.61 13.67 -15.74
N TYR A 15 2.41 13.43 -16.26
CA TYR A 15 2.15 12.51 -17.36
C TYR A 15 1.78 13.30 -18.63
N PRO A 16 2.10 12.78 -19.84
CA PRO A 16 1.63 13.36 -21.09
C PRO A 16 0.10 13.48 -21.11
N SER A 17 -0.43 14.51 -21.77
CA SER A 17 -1.88 14.69 -21.95
C SER A 17 -2.51 13.62 -22.86
N ASP A 18 -1.69 13.01 -23.71
CA ASP A 18 -2.05 12.02 -24.71
C ASP A 18 -1.69 10.58 -24.29
N GLU A 19 -1.55 10.32 -22.99
CA GLU A 19 -1.27 8.97 -22.49
C GLU A 19 -2.47 8.03 -22.77
N PRO A 20 -2.27 6.93 -23.50
CA PRO A 20 -3.34 6.00 -23.81
C PRO A 20 -3.83 5.29 -22.53
N PRO A 21 -5.07 4.78 -22.51
CA PRO A 21 -5.57 3.97 -21.40
C PRO A 21 -4.63 2.80 -21.10
N LEU A 22 -4.28 2.63 -19.82
CA LEU A 22 -3.41 1.53 -19.41
C LEU A 22 -4.14 0.19 -19.49
N PRO A 23 -3.42 -0.91 -19.77
CA PRO A 23 -3.99 -2.25 -19.70
C PRO A 23 -4.51 -2.57 -18.30
N ALA A 24 -5.59 -3.37 -18.22
CA ALA A 24 -6.18 -3.81 -16.95
C ALA A 24 -5.16 -4.47 -16.00
N THR A 25 -4.21 -5.23 -16.55
CA THR A 25 -3.12 -5.87 -15.80
C THR A 25 -2.22 -4.88 -15.07
N VAL A 26 -2.03 -3.68 -15.61
CA VAL A 26 -1.25 -2.62 -14.96
C VAL A 26 -2.00 -2.05 -13.76
N HIS A 27 -3.32 -1.86 -13.88
CA HIS A 27 -4.15 -1.44 -12.75
C HIS A 27 -4.15 -2.46 -11.62
N LEU A 28 -4.29 -3.75 -11.96
CA LEU A 28 -4.23 -4.84 -10.98
C LEU A 28 -2.87 -4.91 -10.27
N THR A 29 -1.77 -4.85 -11.03
CA THR A 29 -0.41 -4.89 -10.46
C THR A 29 -0.17 -3.71 -9.51
N ARG A 30 -0.60 -2.51 -9.90
CA ARG A 30 -0.43 -1.30 -9.06
C ARG A 30 -1.27 -1.36 -7.79
N ALA A 31 -2.54 -1.74 -7.91
CA ALA A 31 -3.45 -1.84 -6.76
C ALA A 31 -3.03 -2.96 -5.79
N ALA A 32 -2.42 -4.04 -6.26
CA ALA A 32 -1.94 -5.11 -5.38
C ALA A 32 -0.67 -4.72 -4.58
N GLY A 33 0.11 -3.76 -5.07
CA GLY A 33 1.40 -3.38 -4.47
C GLY A 33 1.29 -2.82 -3.05
N GLY A 34 0.34 -1.91 -2.81
CA GLY A 34 0.09 -1.32 -1.49
C GLY A 34 -0.27 -2.34 -0.41
N PRO A 35 -1.33 -3.16 -0.62
CA PRO A 35 -1.72 -4.21 0.31
C PRO A 35 -0.59 -5.21 0.58
N LEU A 36 0.12 -5.67 -0.46
CA LEU A 36 1.19 -6.66 -0.31
C LEU A 36 2.38 -6.11 0.47
N ALA A 37 2.83 -4.89 0.17
CA ALA A 37 3.94 -4.26 0.88
C ALA A 37 3.59 -4.03 2.36
N SER A 38 2.37 -3.56 2.63
CA SER A 38 1.89 -3.33 4.00
C SER A 38 1.79 -4.65 4.77
N LEU A 39 1.28 -5.71 4.15
CA LEU A 39 1.21 -7.04 4.77
C LEU A 39 2.61 -7.56 5.15
N LEU A 40 3.57 -7.48 4.23
CA LEU A 40 4.94 -7.93 4.46
C LEU A 40 5.61 -7.14 5.59
N LEU A 41 5.49 -5.80 5.56
CA LEU A 41 6.05 -4.95 6.60
C LEU A 41 5.41 -5.22 7.96
N GLY A 42 4.08 -5.40 8.00
CA GLY A 42 3.35 -5.76 9.21
C GLY A 42 3.82 -7.08 9.83
N ILE A 43 4.04 -8.11 9.01
CA ILE A 43 4.58 -9.41 9.46
C ILE A 43 5.99 -9.25 10.03
N ILE A 44 6.86 -8.49 9.34
CA ILE A 44 8.22 -8.22 9.82
C ILE A 44 8.19 -7.52 11.17
N LEU A 45 7.38 -6.47 11.32
CA LEU A 45 7.25 -5.73 12.57
C LEU A 45 6.67 -6.60 13.70
N ALA A 46 5.70 -7.47 13.40
CA ALA A 46 5.18 -8.43 14.37
C ALA A 46 6.27 -9.40 14.86
N ALA A 47 7.13 -9.89 13.96
CA ALA A 47 8.26 -10.73 14.32
C ALA A 47 9.28 -9.96 15.20
N VAL A 48 9.54 -8.69 14.89
CA VAL A 48 10.40 -7.83 15.72
C VAL A 48 9.79 -7.65 17.10
N THR A 49 8.49 -7.38 17.23
CA THR A 49 7.78 -7.28 18.52
C THR A 49 8.02 -8.52 19.38
N CYS A 50 7.82 -9.72 18.82
CA CYS A 50 8.07 -10.97 19.55
C CYS A 50 9.53 -11.10 20.04
N SER A 51 10.50 -10.64 19.25
CA SER A 51 11.92 -10.67 19.62
C SER A 51 12.29 -9.60 20.66
N ALA A 52 11.64 -8.44 20.62
CA ALA A 52 11.93 -7.27 21.45
C ALA A 52 11.19 -7.28 22.78
N ALA A 53 10.08 -8.01 22.89
CA ALA A 53 9.17 -8.03 24.05
C ALA A 53 9.87 -8.29 25.40
N ARG A 54 11.00 -9.03 25.41
CA ARG A 54 11.76 -9.31 26.64
C ARG A 54 12.93 -8.34 26.90
N ARG A 55 13.28 -7.50 25.93
CA ARG A 55 14.48 -6.64 25.97
C ARG A 55 14.16 -5.17 26.12
N SER A 56 13.09 -4.68 25.49
CA SER A 56 12.69 -3.28 25.53
C SER A 56 11.20 -3.14 25.31
N GLN A 57 10.51 -2.59 26.31
CA GLN A 57 9.08 -2.30 26.24
C GLN A 57 8.79 -1.25 25.16
N VAL A 58 9.57 -0.16 25.10
CA VAL A 58 9.38 0.91 24.12
C VAL A 58 9.50 0.39 22.68
N VAL A 59 10.53 -0.41 22.39
CA VAL A 59 10.68 -1.00 21.04
C VAL A 59 9.51 -1.93 20.74
N SER A 60 9.13 -2.77 21.69
CA SER A 60 7.99 -3.69 21.54
C SER A 60 6.68 -2.95 21.26
N ASP A 61 6.40 -1.86 21.97
CA ASP A 61 5.16 -1.08 21.81
C ASP A 61 5.13 -0.37 20.44
N LEU A 62 6.24 0.22 20.02
CA LEU A 62 6.35 0.89 18.71
C LEU A 62 6.23 -0.11 17.55
N THR A 63 6.88 -1.27 17.64
CA THR A 63 6.79 -2.29 16.59
C THR A 63 5.43 -2.98 16.60
N LEU A 64 4.78 -3.12 17.76
CA LEU A 64 3.41 -3.62 17.86
C LEU A 64 2.43 -2.65 17.20
N LEU A 65 2.53 -1.36 17.49
CA LEU A 65 1.71 -0.32 16.84
C LEU A 65 1.92 -0.34 15.33
N GLY A 66 3.17 -0.35 14.88
CA GLY A 66 3.49 -0.40 13.45
C GLY A 66 2.99 -1.68 12.77
N ALA A 67 3.10 -2.84 13.44
CA ALA A 67 2.54 -4.09 12.93
C ALA A 67 1.02 -4.03 12.82
N PHE A 68 0.34 -3.50 13.85
CA PHE A 68 -1.11 -3.36 13.85
C PHE A 68 -1.59 -2.45 12.72
N ASP A 69 -0.99 -1.27 12.57
CA ASP A 69 -1.34 -0.32 11.52
C ASP A 69 -1.12 -0.93 10.12
N ASN A 70 0.04 -1.56 9.89
CA ASN A 70 0.34 -2.16 8.59
C ASN A 70 -0.57 -3.34 8.23
N LEU A 71 -0.91 -4.19 9.19
CA LEU A 71 -1.76 -5.37 8.95
C LEU A 71 -3.23 -5.00 8.81
N PHE A 72 -3.76 -4.23 9.77
CA PHE A 72 -5.21 -4.03 9.88
C PHE A 72 -5.68 -2.75 9.20
N VAL A 73 -4.89 -1.67 9.29
CA VAL A 73 -5.29 -0.39 8.71
C VAL A 73 -4.87 -0.31 7.25
N LEU A 74 -3.59 -0.57 6.95
CA LEU A 74 -3.06 -0.39 5.60
C LEU A 74 -3.34 -1.61 4.70
N ALA A 75 -3.02 -2.84 5.12
CA ALA A 75 -3.24 -4.01 4.28
C ALA A 75 -4.73 -4.37 4.16
N LEU A 76 -5.44 -4.59 5.28
CA LEU A 76 -6.87 -4.93 5.20
C LEU A 76 -7.73 -3.72 4.77
N GLY A 77 -7.45 -2.52 5.28
CA GLY A 77 -8.20 -1.32 4.92
C GLY A 77 -8.07 -0.95 3.44
N SER A 78 -6.89 -1.12 2.82
CA SER A 78 -6.74 -0.90 1.37
C SER A 78 -7.52 -1.91 0.51
N LEU A 79 -7.82 -3.11 1.02
CA LEU A 79 -8.62 -4.11 0.31
C LEU A 79 -10.14 -3.90 0.43
N MET A 80 -10.59 -2.94 1.24
CA MET A 80 -12.01 -2.59 1.31
C MET A 80 -12.54 -2.15 -0.07
N PRO A 81 -13.80 -2.43 -0.42
CA PRO A 81 -14.38 -2.10 -1.72
C PRO A 81 -14.86 -0.64 -1.78
N LEU A 82 -14.01 0.31 -1.41
CA LEU A 82 -14.31 1.74 -1.45
C LEU A 82 -13.71 2.37 -2.71
N SER A 83 -14.39 3.34 -3.32
CA SER A 83 -13.97 3.91 -4.62
C SER A 83 -12.57 4.52 -4.64
N PHE A 84 -12.01 4.85 -3.47
CA PHE A 84 -10.69 5.44 -3.30
C PHE A 84 -9.62 4.46 -2.81
N THR A 85 -9.96 3.19 -2.58
CA THR A 85 -9.03 2.16 -2.11
C THR A 85 -8.65 1.19 -3.23
N ASP A 86 -7.54 0.48 -3.02
CA ASP A 86 -7.02 -0.51 -3.96
C ASP A 86 -8.00 -1.66 -4.21
N GLY A 87 -8.78 -2.05 -3.19
CA GLY A 87 -9.78 -3.11 -3.26
C GLY A 87 -10.84 -2.88 -4.35
N ALA A 88 -11.36 -1.66 -4.49
CA ALA A 88 -12.28 -1.35 -5.57
C ALA A 88 -11.61 -1.43 -6.96
N THR A 89 -10.35 -1.00 -7.06
CA THR A 89 -9.56 -1.12 -8.29
C THR A 89 -9.36 -2.59 -8.68
N LEU A 90 -9.00 -3.45 -7.70
CA LEU A 90 -8.84 -4.89 -7.90
C LEU A 90 -10.14 -5.54 -8.37
N ILE A 91 -11.27 -5.24 -7.72
CA ILE A 91 -12.58 -5.78 -8.11
C ILE A 91 -12.99 -5.29 -9.50
N GLN A 92 -12.83 -4.00 -9.79
CA GLN A 92 -13.24 -3.41 -11.07
C GLN A 92 -12.49 -4.03 -12.25
N TRP A 93 -11.17 -4.17 -12.12
CA TRP A 93 -10.32 -4.61 -13.22
C TRP A 93 -10.22 -6.12 -13.34
N SER A 94 -10.35 -6.88 -12.24
CA SER A 94 -10.41 -8.35 -12.30
C SER A 94 -11.62 -8.87 -13.07
N ARG A 95 -12.75 -8.16 -12.99
CA ARG A 95 -13.98 -8.47 -13.75
C ARG A 95 -13.91 -8.12 -15.24
N ARG A 96 -12.87 -7.38 -15.67
CA ARG A 96 -12.70 -6.87 -17.04
C ARG A 96 -11.56 -7.53 -17.80
N THR A 97 -10.73 -8.32 -17.12
CA THR A 97 -9.80 -9.25 -17.75
C THR A 97 -10.58 -10.46 -18.28
N PRO A 98 -10.46 -10.84 -19.57
CA PRO A 98 -11.00 -12.10 -20.09
C PRO A 98 -10.32 -13.32 -19.48
#